data_AF-A0A956IXH2-F1
#
_entry.id   AF-A0A956IXH2-F1
#
_cell.length_a   1.000
_cell.length_b   1.000
_cell.length_c   1.000
_cell.angle_alpha   90.00
_cell.angle_beta   90.00
_cell.angle_gamma   90.00
#
_symmetry.space_group_name_H-M   'P 1'
#
loop_
_entity.id
_entity.type
_entity.pdbx_description
1 polymer ?
#
loop_
_entity_poly.entity_id
_entity_poly.type
_entity_poly.pdbx_seq_one_letter_code
_entity_poly.pdbx_strand_id
1 'polypeptide(L)'
;MSDGSWESWLAAEFPAYLLACAEGHPRPALAIARALRHLDAPDLGTLADLAFLLAPALRVDELVNDLLPAYLHRVYPRTERIQQEVRGQVRGRIDWGRTLILRQQTGDRTRALTTTQRRTFDIPELRLVRWLVGRIHQAAARLDPSTYARDDTWGARVRRIHRGAEELLRAAAIRELDDRP
;
A
#
# COMPACT_ATOMS: atom_id res chain seq x y z
N MET A 1 36.25 -15.61 -23.01
CA MET A 1 35.92 -15.06 -24.34
C MET A 1 34.72 -15.79 -24.94
N SER A 2 33.51 -15.41 -24.51
CA SER A 2 32.29 -15.37 -25.32
C SER A 2 31.18 -14.67 -24.52
N ASP A 3 31.49 -13.47 -23.99
CA ASP A 3 30.59 -12.63 -23.18
C ASP A 3 29.95 -11.56 -24.06
N GLY A 4 28.97 -11.97 -24.87
CA GLY A 4 28.24 -10.98 -25.67
C GLY A 4 27.12 -11.55 -26.48
N SER A 5 27.09 -12.87 -26.72
CA SER A 5 26.01 -13.48 -27.51
C SER A 5 24.66 -13.47 -26.78
N TRP A 6 24.63 -13.70 -25.47
CA TRP A 6 23.38 -13.85 -24.73
C TRP A 6 22.85 -12.51 -24.19
N GLU A 7 23.73 -11.58 -23.75
CA GLU A 7 23.33 -10.22 -23.41
C GLU A 7 22.85 -9.45 -24.63
N SER A 8 23.47 -9.66 -25.80
CA SER A 8 22.98 -9.06 -27.06
C SER A 8 21.67 -9.67 -27.51
N TRP A 9 21.47 -10.97 -27.28
CA TRP A 9 20.19 -11.65 -27.54
C TRP A 9 19.10 -11.18 -26.57
N LEU A 10 19.40 -11.02 -25.28
CA LEU A 10 18.48 -10.43 -24.31
C LEU A 10 18.20 -8.95 -24.63
N ALA A 11 19.21 -8.14 -24.98
CA ALA A 11 18.97 -6.76 -25.38
C ALA A 11 18.09 -6.65 -26.64
N ALA A 12 18.17 -7.63 -27.55
CA ALA A 12 17.33 -7.70 -28.75
C ALA A 12 15.91 -8.21 -28.47
N GLU A 13 15.76 -9.23 -27.61
CA GLU A 13 14.49 -9.94 -27.40
C GLU A 13 13.75 -9.49 -26.13
N PHE A 14 14.47 -9.19 -25.05
CA PHE A 14 13.93 -8.94 -23.71
C PHE A 14 13.15 -7.63 -23.53
N PRO A 15 13.42 -6.52 -24.27
CA PRO A 15 12.48 -5.39 -24.31
C PRO A 15 11.08 -5.84 -24.74
N ALA A 16 10.97 -6.86 -25.60
CA ALA A 16 9.71 -7.47 -26.01
C ALA A 16 9.15 -8.50 -25.00
N TYR A 17 9.85 -8.84 -23.92
CA TYR A 17 9.34 -9.72 -22.86
C TYR A 17 8.71 -8.94 -21.68
N LEU A 18 9.07 -7.67 -21.48
CA LEU A 18 8.61 -6.85 -20.35
C LEU A 18 7.70 -5.66 -20.71
N LEU A 19 7.66 -5.25 -21.98
CA LEU A 19 6.86 -4.09 -22.42
C LEU A 19 5.48 -4.49 -22.99
N ALA A 20 4.54 -3.54 -22.99
CA ALA A 20 3.17 -3.71 -23.50
C ALA A 20 3.10 -4.11 -24.99
N CYS A 21 4.16 -3.90 -25.78
CA CYS A 21 4.30 -4.38 -27.15
C CYS A 21 4.42 -5.92 -27.28
N ALA A 22 4.50 -6.64 -26.16
CA ALA A 22 4.56 -8.10 -26.09
C ALA A 22 3.19 -8.80 -26.17
N GLU A 23 2.08 -8.06 -26.18
CA GLU A 23 0.74 -8.64 -26.31
C GLU A 23 0.56 -9.23 -27.72
N GLY A 24 0.26 -10.53 -27.81
CA GLY A 24 -0.10 -11.21 -29.07
C GLY A 24 0.95 -12.13 -29.69
N HIS A 25 2.17 -12.22 -29.15
CA HIS A 25 3.20 -13.12 -29.66
C HIS A 25 3.27 -14.43 -28.85
N PRO A 26 2.98 -15.61 -29.45
CA PRO A 26 3.09 -16.89 -28.76
C PRO A 26 4.56 -17.16 -28.40
N ARG A 27 4.80 -17.46 -27.11
CA ARG A 27 6.15 -17.67 -26.58
C ARG A 27 6.43 -19.16 -26.45
N PRO A 28 7.47 -19.71 -27.11
CA PRO A 28 7.84 -21.10 -26.92
C PRO A 28 8.33 -21.31 -25.48
N ALA A 29 7.72 -22.26 -24.76
CA ALA A 29 7.99 -22.53 -23.35
C ALA A 29 9.48 -22.74 -23.03
N LEU A 30 10.26 -23.25 -23.99
CA LEU A 30 11.70 -23.46 -23.88
C LEU A 30 12.49 -22.14 -23.77
N ALA A 31 12.07 -21.08 -24.46
CA ALA A 31 12.75 -19.78 -24.40
C ALA A 31 12.54 -19.12 -23.04
N ILE A 32 11.31 -19.21 -22.51
CA ILE A 32 10.97 -18.75 -21.16
C ILE A 32 11.77 -19.54 -20.12
N ALA A 33 11.78 -20.87 -20.21
CA ALA A 33 12.51 -21.72 -19.28
C ALA A 33 14.02 -21.45 -19.27
N ARG A 34 14.62 -21.16 -20.43
CA ARG A 34 16.03 -20.77 -20.52
C ARG A 34 16.30 -19.42 -19.87
N ALA A 35 15.48 -18.40 -20.14
CA ALA A 35 15.62 -17.08 -19.52
C ALA A 35 15.47 -17.16 -17.98
N LEU A 36 14.48 -17.92 -17.49
CA LEU A 36 14.26 -18.12 -16.07
C LEU A 36 15.40 -18.89 -15.37
N ARG A 37 16.14 -19.74 -16.09
CA ARG A 37 17.26 -20.51 -15.52
C ARG A 37 18.48 -19.66 -15.18
N HIS A 38 18.56 -18.44 -15.72
CA HIS A 38 19.68 -17.52 -15.51
C HIS A 38 19.38 -16.43 -14.48
N LEU A 39 18.15 -16.40 -13.94
CA LEU A 39 17.73 -15.42 -12.95
C LEU A 39 17.92 -16.00 -11.56
N ASP A 40 18.61 -15.26 -10.69
CA ASP A 40 18.68 -15.62 -9.28
C ASP A 40 17.38 -15.23 -8.56
N ALA A 41 17.17 -15.74 -7.35
CA ALA A 41 15.97 -15.46 -6.56
C ALA A 41 15.68 -13.95 -6.34
N PRO A 42 16.68 -13.07 -6.12
CA PRO A 42 16.48 -11.62 -6.07
C PRO A 42 15.94 -11.05 -7.39
N ASP A 43 16.43 -11.54 -8.53
CA ASP A 43 16.03 -11.06 -9.86
C ASP A 43 14.58 -11.45 -10.18
N LEU A 44 14.14 -12.63 -9.72
CA LEU A 44 12.74 -13.05 -9.82
C LEU A 44 11.81 -12.15 -8.98
N GLY A 45 12.26 -11.71 -7.80
CA GLY A 45 11.51 -10.76 -6.97
C GLY A 45 11.34 -9.40 -7.66
N THR A 46 12.43 -8.88 -8.23
CA THR A 46 12.42 -7.63 -9.01
C THR A 46 11.50 -7.73 -10.23
N LEU A 47 11.55 -8.84 -10.96
CA LEU A 47 10.67 -9.07 -12.11
C LEU A 47 9.20 -9.17 -11.70
N ALA A 48 8.90 -9.83 -10.57
CA ALA A 48 7.54 -9.90 -10.05
C ALA A 48 7.00 -8.51 -9.65
N ASP A 49 7.83 -7.69 -9.01
CA ASP A 49 7.48 -6.31 -8.65
C ASP A 49 7.23 -5.45 -9.91
N LEU A 50 8.10 -5.55 -10.92
CA LEU A 50 7.92 -4.86 -12.20
C LEU A 50 6.65 -5.32 -12.92
N ALA A 51 6.42 -6.63 -13.01
CA ALA A 51 5.23 -7.20 -13.64
C ALA A 51 3.96 -6.70 -12.94
N PHE A 52 3.95 -6.67 -11.61
CA PHE A 52 2.83 -6.15 -10.83
C PHE A 52 2.59 -4.65 -11.07
N LEU A 53 3.63 -3.81 -10.98
CA LEU A 53 3.49 -2.35 -11.08
C LEU A 53 3.17 -1.88 -12.51
N LEU A 54 3.70 -2.56 -13.52
CA LEU A 54 3.58 -2.16 -14.92
C LEU A 54 2.46 -2.88 -15.67
N ALA A 55 1.83 -3.89 -15.07
CA ALA A 55 0.71 -4.63 -15.65
C ALA A 55 -0.37 -3.68 -16.21
N PRO A 56 -0.62 -3.70 -17.53
CA PRO A 56 -1.63 -2.85 -18.16
C PRO A 56 -3.02 -3.06 -17.57
N ALA A 57 -3.38 -4.32 -17.30
CA ALA A 57 -4.68 -4.68 -16.71
C ALA A 57 -4.91 -4.08 -15.31
N LEU A 58 -3.84 -3.87 -14.53
CA LEU A 58 -3.95 -3.37 -13.16
C LEU A 58 -3.97 -1.83 -13.08
N ARG A 59 -3.54 -1.13 -14.14
CA ARG A 59 -3.52 0.35 -14.25
C ARG A 59 -3.03 1.04 -12.96
N VAL A 60 -1.97 0.50 -12.33
CA VAL A 60 -1.50 0.93 -11.00
C VAL A 60 -1.18 2.43 -10.94
N ASP A 61 -0.65 2.99 -12.03
CA ASP A 61 -0.37 4.43 -12.14
C ASP A 61 -1.63 5.30 -12.00
N GLU A 62 -2.72 4.96 -12.70
CA GLU A 62 -4.00 5.67 -12.59
C GLU A 62 -4.65 5.41 -11.22
N LEU A 63 -4.55 4.19 -10.71
CA LEU A 63 -5.07 3.84 -9.39
C LEU A 63 -4.49 4.77 -8.30
N VAL A 64 -3.17 4.92 -8.31
CA VAL A 64 -2.43 5.65 -7.27
C VAL A 64 -2.48 7.16 -7.46
N ASN A 65 -2.44 7.67 -8.70
CA ASN A 65 -2.38 9.11 -8.95
C ASN A 65 -3.76 9.76 -9.15
N ASP A 66 -4.79 9.00 -9.54
CA ASP A 66 -6.10 9.58 -9.88
C ASP A 66 -7.23 9.00 -9.01
N LEU A 67 -7.41 7.67 -9.03
CA LEU A 67 -8.60 7.03 -8.44
C LEU A 67 -8.60 7.04 -6.91
N LEU A 68 -7.49 6.65 -6.28
CA LEU A 68 -7.38 6.63 -4.82
C LEU A 68 -7.41 8.04 -4.22
N PRO A 69 -6.70 9.06 -4.76
CA PRO A 69 -6.86 10.44 -4.29
C PRO A 69 -8.31 10.93 -4.36
N ALA A 70 -9.00 10.71 -5.50
CA ALA A 70 -10.40 11.08 -5.65
C ALA A 70 -11.33 10.34 -4.68
N TYR A 71 -11.06 9.06 -4.42
CA TYR A 71 -11.78 8.28 -3.41
C TYR A 71 -11.58 8.87 -2.01
N LEU A 72 -10.34 9.09 -1.57
CA LEU A 72 -10.02 9.63 -0.24
C LEU A 72 -10.65 11.00 0.02
N HIS A 73 -10.78 11.85 -1.00
CA HIS A 73 -11.49 13.12 -0.89
C HIS A 73 -12.99 12.98 -0.59
N ARG A 74 -13.59 11.82 -0.91
CA ARG A 74 -15.01 11.54 -0.69
C ARG A 74 -15.27 10.68 0.55
N VAL A 75 -14.23 10.13 1.17
CA VAL A 75 -14.41 9.29 2.37
C VAL A 75 -14.74 10.17 3.57
N TYR A 76 -15.89 9.92 4.19
CA TYR A 76 -16.31 10.58 5.41
C TYR A 76 -15.91 9.74 6.63
N PRO A 77 -15.40 10.39 7.70
CA PRO A 77 -15.08 9.68 8.94
C PRO A 77 -16.36 9.15 9.59
N ARG A 78 -16.27 7.94 10.14
CA ARG A 78 -17.35 7.34 10.91
C ARG A 78 -17.38 7.94 12.31
N THR A 79 -18.58 8.21 12.83
CA THR A 79 -18.73 8.58 14.25
C THR A 79 -18.83 7.31 15.08
N GLU A 80 -17.86 7.09 15.96
CA GLU A 80 -17.86 6.01 16.94
C GLU A 80 -18.13 6.56 18.33
N ARG A 81 -18.82 5.75 19.14
CA ARG A 81 -19.10 6.06 20.54
C ARG A 81 -18.13 5.29 21.43
N ILE A 82 -17.19 6.01 22.03
CA ILE A 82 -16.15 5.44 22.88
C ILE A 82 -16.60 5.55 24.34
N GLN A 83 -16.61 4.43 25.05
CA GLN A 83 -16.73 4.42 26.51
C GLN A 83 -15.33 4.39 27.11
N GLN A 84 -15.06 5.30 28.03
CA GLN A 84 -13.79 5.41 28.71
C GLN A 84 -14.00 5.55 30.21
N GLU A 85 -13.19 4.83 30.96
CA GLU A 85 -13.06 5.07 32.38
C GLU A 85 -12.08 6.23 32.59
N VAL A 86 -12.51 7.26 33.30
CA VAL A 86 -11.70 8.44 33.59
C VAL A 86 -11.60 8.66 35.08
N ARG A 87 -10.45 9.17 35.51
CA ARG A 87 -10.21 9.64 36.87
C ARG A 87 -9.86 11.13 36.81
N GLY A 88 -10.69 11.98 37.41
CA GLY A 88 -10.51 13.44 37.34
C GLY A 88 -11.36 14.11 36.24
N GLN A 89 -10.73 14.60 35.17
CA GLN A 89 -11.45 15.38 34.14
C GLN A 89 -12.44 14.52 33.35
N VAL A 90 -13.71 14.80 33.56
CA VAL A 90 -14.83 14.20 32.84
C VAL A 90 -14.99 14.91 31.49
N ARG A 91 -14.93 14.14 30.40
CA ARG A 91 -15.31 14.61 29.07
C ARG A 91 -16.45 13.76 28.51
N GLY A 92 -17.48 14.42 27.99
CA GLY A 92 -18.66 13.75 27.43
C GLY A 92 -19.73 13.42 28.47
N ARG A 93 -20.64 12.52 28.09
CA ARG A 93 -21.77 12.12 28.94
C ARG A 93 -21.32 11.06 29.95
N ILE A 94 -21.56 11.29 31.25
CA ILE A 94 -21.35 10.26 32.28
C ILE A 94 -22.46 9.21 32.22
N ASP A 95 -22.08 7.94 32.26
CA ASP A 95 -22.98 6.83 32.54
C ASP A 95 -23.03 6.62 34.06
N TRP A 96 -23.98 7.29 34.73
CA TRP A 96 -24.07 7.25 36.20
C TRP A 96 -24.35 5.85 36.73
N GLY A 97 -25.18 5.06 36.04
CA GLY A 97 -25.51 3.70 36.46
C GLY A 97 -24.26 2.82 36.52
N ARG A 98 -23.48 2.79 35.43
CA ARG A 98 -22.22 2.03 35.39
C ARG A 98 -21.13 2.64 36.25
N THR A 99 -21.09 3.97 36.38
CA THR A 99 -20.14 4.66 37.26
C THR A 99 -20.33 4.29 38.73
N LEU A 100 -21.57 4.22 39.21
CA LEU A 100 -21.86 3.83 40.59
C LEU A 100 -21.41 2.39 40.87
N ILE A 101 -21.68 1.47 39.94
CA ILE A 101 -21.22 0.06 40.02
C ILE A 101 -19.69 0.01 40.05
N LEU A 102 -19.01 0.69 39.12
CA LEU A 102 -17.55 0.76 39.04
C LEU A 102 -16.94 1.27 40.36
N ARG A 103 -17.49 2.34 40.93
CA ARG A 103 -17.03 2.91 42.21
C ARG A 103 -17.25 1.96 43.38
N GLN A 104 -18.35 1.21 43.39
CA GLN A 104 -18.62 0.22 44.42
C GLN A 104 -17.65 -0.95 44.33
N GLN A 105 -17.31 -1.40 43.12
CA GLN A 105 -16.36 -2.50 42.88
C GLN A 105 -14.91 -2.10 43.18
N THR A 106 -14.50 -0.89 42.81
CA THR A 106 -13.11 -0.42 42.98
C THR A 106 -12.86 0.32 44.30
N GLY A 107 -13.90 0.77 44.99
CA GLY A 107 -13.80 1.63 46.18
C GLY A 107 -13.38 3.07 45.90
N ASP A 108 -13.03 3.41 44.65
CA ASP A 108 -12.50 4.72 44.28
C ASP A 108 -13.60 5.63 43.71
N ARG A 109 -14.03 6.60 44.52
CA ARG A 109 -15.07 7.58 44.15
C ARG A 109 -14.66 8.57 43.07
N THR A 110 -13.38 8.64 42.71
CA THR A 110 -12.88 9.57 41.69
C THR A 110 -12.99 9.03 40.27
N ARG A 111 -13.36 7.75 40.11
CA ARG A 111 -13.56 7.10 38.80
C ARG A 111 -14.94 7.42 38.23
N ALA A 112 -15.03 7.60 36.92
CA ALA A 112 -16.29 7.75 36.21
C ALA A 112 -16.21 7.06 34.85
N LEU A 113 -17.30 6.43 34.44
CA LEU A 113 -17.47 5.93 33.08
C LEU A 113 -18.12 7.03 32.25
N THR A 114 -17.39 7.54 31.26
CA THR A 114 -17.89 8.54 30.33
C THR A 114 -17.99 7.97 28.93
N THR A 115 -18.92 8.54 28.19
CA THR A 115 -19.16 8.21 26.79
C THR A 115 -18.91 9.45 25.95
N THR A 116 -17.97 9.37 25.03
CA THR A 116 -17.64 10.42 24.06
C THR A 116 -17.92 9.93 22.64
N GLN A 117 -18.23 10.86 21.75
CA GLN A 117 -18.27 10.59 20.32
C GLN A 117 -16.95 11.04 19.71
N ARG A 118 -16.32 10.17 18.92
CA ARG A 118 -15.10 10.45 18.19
C ARG A 118 -15.35 10.15 16.71
N ARG A 119 -14.93 11.08 15.85
CA ARG A 119 -14.83 10.81 14.41
C ARG A 119 -13.54 10.02 14.18
N THR A 120 -13.66 8.88 13.52
CA THR A 120 -12.55 8.01 13.18
C THR A 120 -12.60 7.64 11.70
N PHE A 121 -11.43 7.58 11.07
CA PHE A 121 -11.26 7.01 9.74
C PHE A 121 -11.01 5.50 9.78
N ASP A 122 -11.02 4.89 10.96
CA ASP A 122 -10.84 3.46 11.14
C ASP A 122 -12.05 2.65 10.66
N ILE A 123 -12.11 2.46 9.34
CA ILE A 123 -13.10 1.62 8.65
C ILE A 123 -12.37 0.54 7.83
N PRO A 124 -12.97 -0.66 7.66
CA PRO A 124 -12.33 -1.78 6.96
C PRO A 124 -11.82 -1.44 5.55
N GLU A 125 -12.57 -0.61 4.83
CA GLU A 125 -12.25 -0.18 3.47
C GLU A 125 -10.96 0.64 3.44
N LEU A 126 -10.80 1.57 4.38
CA LEU A 126 -9.57 2.38 4.48
C LEU A 126 -8.38 1.57 4.97
N ARG A 127 -8.58 0.55 5.82
CA ARG A 127 -7.52 -0.41 6.18
C ARG A 127 -7.03 -1.20 4.96
N LEU A 128 -7.95 -1.69 4.13
CA LEU A 128 -7.61 -2.39 2.89
C LEU A 128 -6.85 -1.47 1.93
N VAL A 129 -7.30 -0.22 1.76
CA VAL A 129 -6.62 0.78 0.93
C VAL A 129 -5.21 1.04 1.45
N ARG A 130 -5.03 1.28 2.76
CA ARG A 130 -3.71 1.47 3.37
C ARG A 130 -2.79 0.27 3.12
N TRP A 131 -3.30 -0.94 3.32
CA TRP A 131 -2.54 -2.16 3.06
C TRP A 131 -2.11 -2.26 1.60
N LEU A 132 -3.03 -2.02 0.66
CA LEU A 132 -2.75 -2.08 -0.78
C LEU A 132 -1.71 -1.04 -1.21
N VAL A 133 -1.89 0.21 -0.79
CA VAL A 133 -0.94 1.31 -1.08
C VAL A 133 0.42 1.00 -0.46
N GLY A 134 0.46 0.43 0.76
CA GLY A 134 1.69 -0.02 1.39
C GLY A 134 2.42 -1.10 0.59
N ARG A 135 1.68 -2.07 0.02
CA ARG A 135 2.26 -3.09 -0.88
C ARG A 135 2.84 -2.49 -2.15
N ILE A 136 2.13 -1.54 -2.77
CA ILE A 136 2.60 -0.82 -3.97
C ILE A 136 3.86 -0.02 -3.65
N HIS A 137 3.85 0.76 -2.56
CA HIS A 137 5.00 1.54 -2.11
C HIS A 137 6.23 0.64 -1.87
N GLN A 138 6.05 -0.49 -1.16
CA GLN A 138 7.14 -1.43 -0.91
C GLN A 138 7.70 -2.04 -2.20
N ALA A 139 6.84 -2.44 -3.15
CA ALA A 139 7.28 -2.95 -4.45
C ALA A 139 8.06 -1.89 -5.23
N ALA A 140 7.56 -0.66 -5.28
CA ALA A 140 8.23 0.44 -5.97
C ALA A 140 9.52 0.91 -5.27
N ALA A 141 9.64 0.74 -3.95
CA ALA A 141 10.84 1.07 -3.19
C ALA A 141 11.96 0.03 -3.35
N ARG A 142 11.62 -1.25 -3.57
CA ARG A 142 12.61 -2.30 -3.89
C ARG A 142 13.23 -2.11 -5.27
N LEU A 143 12.48 -1.50 -6.19
CA LEU A 143 12.96 -1.12 -7.50
C LEU A 143 13.68 0.23 -7.39
N ASP A 144 14.94 0.21 -6.96
CA ASP A 144 15.76 1.42 -6.90
C ASP A 144 15.76 2.14 -8.27
N PRO A 145 15.13 3.32 -8.40
CA PRO A 145 15.05 4.01 -9.68
C PRO A 145 16.39 4.51 -10.20
N SER A 146 17.40 4.62 -9.31
CA SER A 146 18.75 5.05 -9.69
C SER A 146 19.53 3.94 -10.37
N THR A 147 19.22 2.68 -10.06
CA THR A 147 19.83 1.49 -10.69
C THR A 147 19.43 1.35 -12.17
N TYR A 148 18.23 1.81 -12.56
CA TYR A 148 17.68 1.64 -13.91
C TYR A 148 17.51 2.94 -14.69
N ALA A 149 18.25 3.99 -14.30
CA ALA A 149 18.15 5.36 -14.80
C ALA A 149 18.45 5.55 -16.32
N ARG A 150 18.80 4.49 -17.06
CA ARG A 150 19.11 4.55 -18.49
C ARG A 150 17.87 4.49 -19.40
N ASP A 151 16.73 4.00 -18.91
CA ASP A 151 15.49 3.91 -19.70
C ASP A 151 14.46 4.96 -19.27
N ASP A 152 14.11 5.84 -20.22
CA ASP A 152 13.30 7.03 -19.98
C ASP A 152 11.79 6.75 -19.79
N THR A 153 11.33 5.52 -20.05
CA THR A 153 9.90 5.21 -20.16
C THR A 153 9.33 4.53 -18.92
N TRP A 154 9.79 3.31 -18.61
CA TRP A 154 9.22 2.52 -17.50
C TRP A 154 9.74 2.98 -16.13
N GLY A 155 11.01 3.39 -16.03
CA GLY A 155 11.59 3.90 -14.79
C GLY A 155 10.91 5.18 -14.30
N ALA A 156 10.54 6.07 -15.23
CA ALA A 156 9.75 7.27 -14.92
C ALA A 156 8.35 6.92 -14.37
N ARG A 157 7.72 5.87 -14.92
CA ARG A 157 6.41 5.38 -14.47
C ARG A 157 6.50 4.78 -13.06
N VAL A 158 7.50 3.95 -12.77
CA VAL A 158 7.72 3.40 -11.42
C VAL A 158 7.94 4.53 -10.40
N ARG A 159 8.72 5.56 -10.73
CA ARG A 159 8.92 6.74 -9.86
C ARG A 159 7.62 7.49 -9.58
N ARG A 160 6.77 7.65 -10.60
CA ARG A 160 5.46 8.30 -10.44
C ARG A 160 4.56 7.48 -9.51
N ILE A 161 4.48 6.17 -9.71
CA ILE A 161 3.75 5.25 -8.84
C ILE A 161 4.27 5.32 -7.39
N HIS A 162 5.60 5.29 -7.22
CA HIS A 162 6.22 5.39 -5.89
C HIS A 162 5.79 6.67 -5.19
N ARG A 163 5.96 7.83 -5.84
CA ARG A 163 5.62 9.14 -5.28
C ARG A 163 4.14 9.24 -4.93
N GLY A 164 3.25 8.83 -5.84
CA GLY A 164 1.81 8.87 -5.55
C GLY A 164 1.44 7.94 -4.38
N ALA A 165 2.08 6.77 -4.26
CA ALA A 165 1.83 5.87 -3.14
C ALA A 165 2.33 6.46 -1.81
N GLU A 166 3.48 7.13 -1.82
CA GLU A 166 4.02 7.86 -0.66
C GLU A 166 3.08 9.01 -0.24
N GLU A 167 2.57 9.79 -1.20
CA GLU A 167 1.61 10.86 -0.95
C GLU A 167 0.29 10.34 -0.36
N LEU A 168 -0.24 9.23 -0.89
CA LEU A 168 -1.42 8.56 -0.33
C LEU A 168 -1.21 8.10 1.11
N LEU A 169 -0.05 7.50 1.43
CA LEU A 169 0.25 7.07 2.80
C LEU A 169 0.35 8.25 3.79
N ARG A 170 0.64 9.45 3.30
CA ARG A 170 0.65 10.70 4.09
C ARG A 170 -0.73 11.32 4.25
N ALA A 171 -1.73 10.92 3.47
CA ALA A 171 -3.08 11.46 3.57
C ALA A 171 -3.67 11.21 4.97
N ALA A 172 -4.34 12.23 5.54
CA ALA A 172 -4.81 12.18 6.92
C ALA A 172 -5.68 10.95 7.22
N ALA A 173 -6.60 10.60 6.31
CA ALA A 173 -7.49 9.44 6.44
C ALA A 173 -6.74 8.10 6.52
N ILE A 174 -5.57 7.99 5.88
CA ILE A 174 -4.74 6.78 5.89
C ILE A 174 -3.74 6.80 7.06
N ARG A 175 -3.22 7.98 7.41
CA ARG A 175 -2.25 8.17 8.50
C ARG A 175 -2.87 7.93 9.88
N GLU A 176 -4.15 8.25 10.07
CA GLU A 176 -4.86 8.05 11.35
C GLU A 176 -5.22 6.59 11.66
N LEU A 177 -5.00 5.67 10.70
CA LEU A 177 -5.17 4.24 10.93
C LEU A 177 -3.99 3.72 11.74
N ASP A 178 -4.25 3.24 12.96
CA ASP A 178 -3.26 2.55 13.79
C ASP A 178 -2.72 1.30 13.06
N ASP A 179 -1.42 1.01 13.18
CA ASP A 179 -0.80 -0.23 12.67
C ASP A 179 -1.19 -1.48 13.50
N ARG A 180 -2.31 -1.45 14.24
CA ARG A 180 -2.71 -2.57 15.07
C ARG A 180 -3.41 -3.65 14.23
N PRO A 181 -2.91 -4.90 14.30
CA PRO A 181 -3.47 -6.04 13.56
C PRO A 181 -4.93 -6.33 13.93
#